data_AF-A0A521GLW3-F1
#
_entry.id   AF-A0A521GLW3-F1
#
_cell.length_a   1.000
_cell.length_b   1.000
_cell.length_c   1.000
_cell.angle_alpha   90.00
_cell.angle_beta   90.00
_cell.angle_gamma   90.00
#
_symmetry.space_group_name_H-M   'P 1'
#
loop_
_entity.id
_entity.type
_entity.pdbx_description
1 polymer ?
#
loop_
_entity_poly.entity_id
_entity_poly.type
_entity_poly.pdbx_seq_one_letter_code
_entity_poly.pdbx_strand_id
1 'polypeptide(L)'
;MDLANGNVVSATLAGNTTFTFTGATASTACSFGLYLTQDATGSRTVTWPASVKWSGGAPTLSTAANAVDILVFETINGGTTWYGSLVGTNFS
;
A
#
# COMPACT_ATOMS: atom_id res chain seq x y z
N MET A 1 -8.02 -1.91 2.61
CA MET A 1 -8.03 -2.30 1.17
C MET A 1 -8.81 -3.58 1.05
N ASP A 2 -9.82 -3.60 0.18
CA ASP A 2 -10.67 -4.76 -0.10
C ASP A 2 -10.48 -5.20 -1.56
N LEU A 3 -10.08 -6.46 -1.75
CA LEU A 3 -9.77 -7.04 -3.06
C LEU A 3 -11.02 -7.41 -3.86
N ALA A 4 -12.19 -7.48 -3.23
CA ALA A 4 -13.44 -7.71 -3.94
C ALA A 4 -13.82 -6.56 -4.88
N ASN A 5 -13.25 -5.36 -4.66
CA ASN A 5 -13.52 -4.16 -5.48
C ASN A 5 -12.54 -3.97 -6.65
N GLY A 6 -11.56 -4.86 -6.81
CA GLY A 6 -10.56 -4.81 -7.88
C GLY A 6 -9.12 -4.92 -7.36
N ASN A 7 -8.20 -5.21 -8.28
CA ASN A 7 -6.80 -5.54 -7.95
C ASN A 7 -5.87 -4.31 -8.05
N VAL A 8 -6.38 -3.17 -8.50
CA VAL A 8 -5.68 -1.88 -8.48
C VAL A 8 -6.57 -0.90 -7.76
N VAL A 9 -6.06 -0.33 -6.68
CA VAL A 9 -6.80 0.60 -5.81
C VAL A 9 -6.03 1.90 -5.67
N SER A 10 -6.75 2.99 -5.46
CA SER A 10 -6.17 4.32 -5.21
C SER A 10 -6.62 4.87 -3.87
N ALA A 11 -5.73 5.55 -3.15
CA ALA A 11 -6.05 6.24 -1.92
C ALA A 11 -5.31 7.58 -1.82
N THR A 12 -5.97 8.59 -1.26
CA THR A 12 -5.35 9.88 -0.92
C THR A 12 -5.16 9.97 0.59
N LEU A 13 -3.96 10.32 1.03
CA LEU A 13 -3.63 10.52 2.43
C LEU A 13 -4.13 11.89 2.91
N ALA A 14 -5.29 11.92 3.56
CA ALA A 14 -5.82 13.13 4.21
C ALA A 14 -5.14 13.44 5.57
N GLY A 15 -4.21 12.59 6.00
CA GLY A 15 -3.54 12.61 7.28
C GLY A 15 -2.65 11.38 7.45
N ASN A 16 -1.97 11.27 8.60
CA ASN A 16 -1.23 10.06 8.93
C ASN A 16 -2.20 8.89 9.02
N THR A 17 -1.94 7.83 8.26
CA THR A 17 -2.93 6.77 8.00
C THR A 17 -2.38 5.41 8.39
N THR A 18 -3.20 4.60 9.05
CA THR A 18 -2.92 3.18 9.29
C THR A 18 -3.74 2.34 8.33
N PHE A 19 -3.10 1.50 7.52
CA PHE A 19 -3.82 0.61 6.62
C PHE A 19 -4.17 -0.72 7.28
N THR A 20 -5.30 -1.28 6.86
CA THR A 20 -5.70 -2.67 7.10
C THR A 20 -5.97 -3.35 5.76
N PHE A 21 -5.55 -4.60 5.61
CA PHE A 21 -5.76 -5.40 4.40
C PHE A 21 -6.79 -6.49 4.72
N THR A 22 -7.83 -6.59 3.89
CA THR A 22 -8.94 -7.54 4.05
C THR A 22 -9.30 -8.14 2.69
N GLY A 23 -10.10 -9.22 2.68
CA GLY A 23 -10.60 -9.82 1.43
C GLY A 23 -9.61 -10.75 0.72
N ALA A 24 -8.50 -11.13 1.36
CA ALA A 24 -7.64 -12.21 0.83
C ALA A 24 -8.39 -13.54 0.91
N THR A 25 -8.35 -14.31 -0.18
CA THR A 25 -8.96 -15.63 -0.22
C THR A 25 -8.05 -16.64 0.48
N ALA A 26 -8.59 -17.35 1.47
CA ALA A 26 -7.82 -18.26 2.32
C ALA A 26 -7.05 -19.31 1.49
N SER A 27 -5.79 -19.55 1.86
CA SER A 27 -4.90 -20.53 1.20
C SER A 27 -4.65 -20.31 -0.29
N THR A 28 -4.95 -19.11 -0.82
CA THR A 28 -4.68 -18.77 -2.22
C THR A 28 -3.72 -17.60 -2.30
N ALA A 29 -3.04 -17.50 -3.45
CA ALA A 29 -2.25 -16.32 -3.77
C ALA A 29 -3.16 -15.16 -4.18
N CYS A 30 -2.86 -13.97 -3.69
CA CYS A 30 -3.57 -12.74 -4.04
C CYS A 30 -2.56 -11.61 -4.21
N SER A 31 -2.86 -10.66 -5.09
CA SER A 31 -2.06 -9.46 -5.26
C SER A 31 -2.93 -8.23 -5.51
N PHE A 32 -2.41 -7.07 -5.14
CA PHE A 32 -2.98 -5.79 -5.55
C PHE A 32 -1.93 -4.69 -5.70
N GLY A 33 -2.24 -3.74 -6.58
CA GLY A 33 -1.52 -2.47 -6.71
C GLY A 33 -2.23 -1.37 -5.93
N LEU A 34 -1.44 -0.48 -5.31
CA LEU A 34 -1.91 0.70 -4.60
C LEU A 34 -1.26 1.95 -5.21
N TYR A 35 -2.10 2.86 -5.70
CA TYR A 35 -1.72 4.22 -6.05
C TYR A 35 -2.00 5.10 -4.84
N LEU A 36 -0.96 5.60 -4.21
CA LEU A 36 -1.04 6.34 -2.97
C LEU A 36 -0.66 7.80 -3.20
N THR A 37 -1.62 8.70 -3.02
CA THR A 37 -1.45 10.14 -3.28
C THR A 37 -1.33 10.90 -1.97
N GLN A 38 -0.33 11.76 -1.84
CA GLN A 38 -0.27 12.76 -0.77
C GLN A 38 -1.41 13.78 -0.94
N ASP A 39 -1.95 14.33 0.14
CA ASP A 39 -2.86 15.49 0.03
C ASP A 39 -2.12 16.74 -0.46
N ALA A 40 -2.86 17.85 -0.56
CA ALA A 40 -2.34 19.14 -0.97
C ALA A 40 -1.32 19.76 0.02
N THR A 41 -1.12 19.17 1.20
CA THR A 41 -0.10 19.59 2.17
C THR A 41 1.17 18.74 2.04
N GLY A 42 1.01 17.44 1.82
CA GLY A 42 2.11 16.49 1.77
C GLY A 42 2.59 16.05 3.16
N SER A 43 3.70 15.31 3.17
CA SER A 43 4.36 14.81 4.38
C SER A 43 3.47 13.94 5.29
N ARG A 44 2.47 13.26 4.73
CA ARG A 44 1.68 12.27 5.46
C ARG A 44 2.45 10.97 5.55
N THR A 45 2.36 10.32 6.71
CA THR A 45 3.01 9.02 6.94
C THR A 45 1.99 7.89 6.94
N VAL A 46 2.50 6.69 6.69
CA VAL A 46 1.69 5.47 6.68
C VAL A 46 2.24 4.47 7.69
N THR A 47 1.34 3.88 8.47
CA THR A 47 1.60 2.68 9.25
C THR A 47 1.02 1.48 8.51
N TRP A 48 1.89 0.56 8.10
CA TRP A 48 1.51 -0.67 7.40
C TRP A 48 1.09 -1.78 8.38
N PRO A 49 0.21 -2.71 7.98
CA PRO A 49 -0.08 -3.89 8.79
C PRO A 49 1.18 -4.66 9.15
N ALA A 50 1.25 -5.23 10.36
CA ALA A 50 2.39 -6.04 10.81
C ALA A 50 2.61 -7.32 9.98
N SER A 51 1.58 -7.77 9.25
CA SER A 51 1.65 -8.88 8.29
C SER A 51 2.44 -8.53 7.02
N VAL A 52 2.69 -7.24 6.75
CA VAL A 52 3.50 -6.82 5.61
C VAL A 52 4.98 -6.96 5.93
N LYS A 53 5.67 -7.71 5.09
CA LYS A 53 7.12 -7.87 5.04
C LYS A 53 7.65 -7.05 3.89
N TRP A 54 8.74 -6.35 4.17
CA TRP A 54 9.45 -5.52 3.21
C TRP A 54 10.90 -5.97 3.11
N SER A 55 11.51 -5.87 1.94
CA SER A 55 12.95 -6.05 1.80
C SER A 55 13.69 -4.86 2.44
N GLY A 56 14.35 -5.09 3.58
CA GLY A 56 15.16 -4.06 4.24
C GLY A 56 14.38 -3.02 5.06
N GLY A 57 13.06 -3.15 5.18
CA GLY A 57 12.20 -2.23 5.95
C GLY A 57 11.13 -1.55 5.11
N ALA A 58 10.14 -0.92 5.77
CA ALA A 58 9.08 -0.21 5.06
C ALA A 58 9.66 0.92 4.19
N PRO A 59 9.12 1.15 2.98
CA PRO A 59 9.66 2.14 2.07
C PRO A 59 9.45 3.57 2.58
N THR A 60 10.35 4.46 2.18
CA THR A 60 10.12 5.91 2.31
C THR A 60 9.20 6.37 1.19
N LEU A 61 8.07 6.97 1.59
CA LEU A 61 7.08 7.55 0.68
C LEU A 61 7.45 9.00 0.32
N SER A 62 6.91 9.48 -0.79
CA SER A 62 7.01 10.88 -1.18
C SER A 62 6.34 11.79 -0.17
N THR A 63 6.91 12.99 0.00
CA THR A 63 6.42 14.00 0.95
C THR A 63 5.87 15.24 0.27
N ALA A 64 6.08 15.41 -1.04
CA ALA A 64 5.56 16.55 -1.78
C ALA A 64 4.02 16.49 -1.88
N ALA A 65 3.39 17.66 -1.88
CA ALA A 65 1.95 17.77 -2.04
C ALA A 65 1.51 17.15 -3.38
N ASN A 66 0.43 16.38 -3.35
CA ASN A 66 -0.14 15.66 -4.50
C ASN A 66 0.80 14.63 -5.16
N ALA A 67 1.98 14.36 -4.61
CA ALA A 67 2.86 13.34 -5.13
C ALA A 67 2.20 11.96 -5.03
N VAL A 68 2.35 11.16 -6.09
CA VAL A 68 1.83 9.80 -6.14
C VAL A 68 2.98 8.80 -6.02
N ASP A 69 2.79 7.82 -5.14
CA ASP A 69 3.63 6.63 -5.01
C ASP A 69 2.85 5.41 -5.46
N ILE A 70 3.52 4.45 -6.09
CA ILE A 70 2.91 3.19 -6.54
C ILE A 70 3.55 2.04 -5.77
N LEU A 71 2.71 1.22 -5.15
CA LEU A 71 3.11 0.04 -4.40
C LEU A 71 2.38 -1.20 -4.92
N VAL A 72 3.00 -2.36 -4.73
CA VAL A 72 2.37 -3.66 -4.97
C VAL A 72 2.49 -4.50 -3.72
N PHE A 73 1.43 -5.25 -3.42
CA PHE A 73 1.37 -6.17 -2.31
C PHE A 73 0.95 -7.55 -2.81
N GLU A 74 1.67 -8.58 -2.37
CA GLU A 74 1.41 -9.96 -2.76
C GLU A 74 1.35 -10.86 -1.53
N THR A 75 0.47 -11.84 -1.54
CA THR A 75 0.42 -12.91 -0.55
C THR A 75 0.31 -14.25 -1.27
N ILE A 76 0.90 -15.28 -0.69
CA ILE A 76 0.78 -16.68 -1.16
C ILE A 76 0.02 -17.57 -0.17
N ASN A 77 -0.45 -16.99 0.94
CA ASN A 77 -1.02 -17.71 2.08
C ASN A 77 -2.30 -17.05 2.61
N GLY A 78 -3.13 -16.53 1.70
CA GLY A 78 -4.43 -15.95 2.03
C GLY A 78 -4.37 -14.77 2.99
N GLY A 79 -3.30 -13.95 2.91
CA GLY A 79 -3.16 -12.70 3.65
C GLY A 79 -2.53 -12.82 5.05
N THR A 80 -2.07 -14.01 5.44
CA THR A 80 -1.30 -14.20 6.69
C THR A 80 0.02 -13.41 6.63
N THR A 81 0.69 -13.48 5.49
CA THR A 81 1.89 -12.70 5.17
C THR A 81 1.69 -11.98 3.85
N TRP A 82 2.04 -10.69 3.83
CA TRP A 82 2.09 -9.88 2.62
C TRP A 82 3.53 -9.48 2.33
N TYR A 83 3.93 -9.52 1.07
CA TYR A 83 5.19 -8.98 0.59
C TYR A 83 4.89 -7.64 -0.09
N GLY A 84 5.39 -6.56 0.50
CA GLY A 84 5.24 -5.22 -0.04
C GLY A 84 6.45 -4.84 -0.90
N SER A 85 6.18 -4.22 -2.05
CA SER A 85 7.19 -3.64 -2.94
C SER A 85 6.82 -2.22 -3.31
N LEU A 86 7.80 -1.31 -3.20
CA LEU A 86 7.69 0.04 -3.75
C LEU A 86 8.05 -0.03 -5.23
N VAL A 87 7.11 0.30 -6.11
CA VAL A 87 7.31 0.28 -7.57
C VAL A 87 7.96 1.58 -8.03
N GLY A 88 7.51 2.71 -7.49
CA GLY A 88 8.06 4.02 -7.80
C GLY A 88 7.45 5.11 -6.93
N THR A 89 8.16 6.23 -6.84
CA THR A 89 7.78 7.37 -6.02
C THR A 89 7.76 8.66 -6.83
N ASN A 90 7.04 9.65 -6.29
CA ASN A 90 7.08 11.04 -6.73
C ASN A 90 6.64 11.25 -8.18
N PHE A 91 5.61 10.52 -8.60
CA PHE A 91 4.90 10.82 -9.83
C PHE A 91 4.08 12.11 -9.64
N SER A 92 4.15 13.01 -10.63
CA SER A 92 3.51 14.33 -10.66
C SER A 92 2.49 14.45 -11.78
#